data_AF-A0A7W1U8D0-F1
#
_entry.id   AF-A0A7W1U8D0-F1
#
_cell.length_a   1.000
_cell.length_b   1.000
_cell.length_c   1.000
_cell.angle_alpha   90.00
_cell.angle_beta   90.00
_cell.angle_gamma   90.00
#
_symmetry.space_group_name_H-M   'P 1'
#
loop_
_entity.id
_entity.type
_entity.pdbx_description
1 polymer ?
#
loop_
_entity_poly.entity_id
_entity_poly.type
_entity_poly.pdbx_seq_one_letter_code
_entity_poly.pdbx_strand_id
1 'polypeptide(L)'
;MAVAINGATALIGADVATVGSHTSQDKAYTFTAPFASWLEQAILTASDGTADDFFGAALALDGGTALVSTPHPTINGNPFQGAAYFYTQAP
;
A
#
# COMPACT_ATOMS: atom_id res chain seq x y z
N MET A 1 0.62 0.62 -10.96
CA MET A 1 0.26 -0.69 -10.36
C MET A 1 1.48 -1.55 -10.02
N ALA A 2 1.52 -2.16 -8.82
CA ALA A 2 2.53 -3.14 -8.39
C ALA A 2 1.86 -4.33 -7.66
N VAL A 3 2.56 -5.48 -7.56
CA VAL A 3 2.08 -6.67 -6.84
C VAL A 3 3.21 -7.38 -6.11
N ALA A 4 2.93 -7.88 -4.89
CA ALA A 4 3.80 -8.77 -4.13
C ALA A 4 2.99 -9.94 -3.56
N ILE A 5 3.60 -11.13 -3.47
CA ILE A 5 2.96 -12.36 -2.99
C ILE A 5 3.90 -13.16 -2.09
N ASN A 6 3.38 -13.70 -1.01
CA ASN A 6 4.09 -14.57 -0.08
C ASN A 6 3.12 -15.66 0.41
N GLY A 7 3.34 -16.90 -0.03
CA GLY A 7 2.42 -18.01 0.26
C GLY A 7 1.00 -17.72 -0.21
N ALA A 8 0.05 -17.72 0.73
CA ALA A 8 -1.36 -17.45 0.47
C ALA A 8 -1.76 -15.98 0.68
N THR A 9 -0.79 -15.06 0.83
CA THR A 9 -1.03 -13.63 1.04
C THR A 9 -0.55 -12.84 -0.16
N ALA A 10 -1.36 -11.90 -0.64
CA ALA A 10 -1.01 -10.98 -1.71
C ALA A 10 -1.20 -9.53 -1.25
N LEU A 11 -0.32 -8.66 -1.75
CA LEU A 11 -0.36 -7.21 -1.58
C LEU A 11 -0.42 -6.58 -2.97
N ILE A 12 -1.44 -5.78 -3.24
CA ILE A 12 -1.73 -5.23 -4.56
C ILE A 12 -1.89 -3.72 -4.45
N GLY A 13 -1.09 -2.96 -5.22
CA GLY A 13 -1.21 -1.51 -5.29
C GLY A 13 -2.33 -1.14 -6.24
N ALA A 14 -3.17 -0.18 -5.88
CA ALA A 14 -4.24 0.34 -6.71
C ALA A 14 -3.92 1.80 -7.07
N ASP A 15 -3.69 2.04 -8.36
CA ASP A 15 -3.40 3.36 -8.88
C ASP A 15 -4.69 4.19 -9.07
N VAL A 16 -4.53 5.51 -8.94
CA VAL A 16 -5.59 6.53 -9.10
C VAL A 16 -6.73 6.39 -8.09
N ALA A 17 -6.45 5.82 -6.91
CA ALA A 17 -7.45 5.69 -5.86
C ALA A 17 -7.52 6.98 -5.04
N THR A 18 -8.69 7.62 -5.03
CA THR A 18 -8.97 8.74 -4.13
C THR A 18 -9.17 8.23 -2.70
N VAL A 19 -8.48 8.85 -1.75
CA VAL A 19 -8.64 8.62 -0.31
C VAL A 19 -9.19 9.93 0.28
N GLY A 20 -10.46 9.92 0.70
CA GLY A 20 -11.14 11.13 1.14
C GLY A 20 -11.21 12.18 0.02
N SER A 21 -10.57 13.33 0.21
CA SER A 21 -10.44 14.41 -0.79
C SER A 21 -9.10 14.42 -1.54
N HIS A 22 -8.22 13.46 -1.28
CA HIS A 22 -6.89 13.41 -1.88
C HIS A 22 -6.89 12.50 -3.11
N THR A 23 -6.89 13.11 -4.29
CA THR A 23 -6.72 12.40 -5.56
C THR A 23 -5.31 11.86 -5.67
N SER A 24 -5.14 10.66 -6.24
CA SER A 24 -3.83 10.03 -6.43
C SER A 24 -3.02 9.82 -5.13
N GLN A 25 -3.68 9.88 -3.96
CA GLN A 25 -3.06 9.39 -2.71
C GLN A 25 -2.78 7.89 -2.82
N ASP A 26 -3.64 7.19 -3.58
CA ASP A 26 -3.59 5.76 -3.86
C ASP A 26 -3.73 4.86 -2.63
N LYS A 27 -3.88 3.56 -2.88
CA LYS A 27 -4.15 2.54 -1.86
C LYS A 27 -3.36 1.29 -2.18
N ALA A 28 -3.15 0.45 -1.17
CA ALA A 28 -2.80 -0.94 -1.37
C ALA A 28 -3.84 -1.85 -0.72
N TYR A 29 -4.04 -3.03 -1.27
CA TYR A 29 -5.00 -4.01 -0.81
C TYR A 29 -4.25 -5.27 -0.40
N THR A 30 -4.68 -5.86 0.71
CA THR A 30 -4.18 -7.17 1.15
C THR A 30 -5.23 -8.22 0.90
N PHE A 31 -4.82 -9.38 0.39
CA PHE A 31 -5.68 -10.52 0.16
C PHE A 31 -5.06 -11.77 0.79
N THR A 32 -5.91 -12.67 1.29
CA THR A 32 -5.52 -14.03 1.65
C THR A 32 -6.32 -15.06 0.88
N ALA A 33 -5.75 -16.22 0.60
CA ALA A 33 -6.41 -17.30 -0.14
C ALA A 33 -6.71 -18.53 0.73
N PRO A 34 -7.59 -18.44 1.75
CA PRO A 34 -8.02 -19.65 2.45
C PRO A 34 -8.75 -20.57 1.45
N PHE A 35 -8.29 -21.81 1.35
CA PHE A 35 -8.90 -22.83 0.49
C PHE A 35 -9.01 -22.42 -1.01
N ALA A 36 -7.97 -21.76 -1.53
CA ALA A 36 -7.84 -21.37 -2.95
C ALA A 36 -8.82 -20.29 -3.46
N SER A 37 -9.50 -19.56 -2.57
CA SER A 37 -10.29 -18.38 -2.92
C SER A 37 -9.70 -17.12 -2.29
N TRP A 38 -9.35 -16.12 -3.11
CA TRP A 38 -8.79 -14.85 -2.62
C TRP A 38 -9.87 -13.98 -1.98
N LEU A 39 -9.63 -13.56 -0.74
CA LEU A 39 -10.48 -12.70 0.07
C LEU A 39 -9.69 -11.45 0.46
N GLU A 40 -10.26 -10.26 0.21
CA GLU A 40 -9.70 -9.00 0.71
C GLU A 40 -9.67 -9.03 2.24
N GLN A 41 -8.55 -8.64 2.83
CA GLN A 41 -8.36 -8.58 4.28
C GLN A 41 -8.38 -7.14 4.78
N ALA A 42 -7.68 -6.25 4.10
CA ALA A 42 -7.57 -4.85 4.48
C ALA A 42 -7.18 -3.95 3.31
N ILE A 43 -7.60 -2.69 3.42
CA ILE A 43 -7.15 -1.58 2.60
C ILE A 43 -6.11 -0.81 3.40
N LEU A 44 -4.93 -0.61 2.81
CA LEU A 44 -3.82 0.14 3.38
C LEU A 44 -3.72 1.51 2.72
N THR A 45 -3.46 2.51 3.55
CA THR A 45 -3.18 3.90 3.15
C THR A 45 -2.01 4.43 3.97
N ALA A 46 -1.24 5.34 3.39
CA ALA A 46 -0.31 6.18 4.13
C ALA A 46 -1.05 6.94 5.25
N SER A 47 -0.55 6.91 6.49
CA SER A 47 -1.17 7.58 7.64
C SER A 47 -1.17 9.10 7.54
N ASP A 48 -0.20 9.63 6.81
CA ASP A 48 0.03 11.04 6.52
C ASP A 48 -0.15 11.35 5.02
N GLY A 49 -0.73 10.42 4.27
CA GLY A 49 -0.79 10.54 2.82
C GLY A 49 -1.64 11.72 2.36
N THR A 50 -1.15 12.39 1.34
CA THR A 50 -1.77 13.53 0.68
C THR A 50 -2.00 13.26 -0.80
N ALA A 51 -2.54 14.25 -1.51
CA ALA A 51 -2.77 14.13 -2.94
C ALA A 51 -1.43 13.94 -3.69
N ASP A 52 -1.46 13.13 -4.74
CA ASP A 52 -0.30 12.85 -5.60
C ASP A 52 0.91 12.18 -4.92
N ASP A 53 0.68 11.51 -3.79
CA ASP A 53 1.72 10.72 -3.11
C ASP A 53 1.99 9.37 -3.80
N PHE A 54 1.02 8.81 -4.54
CA PHE A 54 1.15 7.52 -5.24
C PHE A 54 1.53 6.35 -4.31
N PHE A 55 0.84 6.23 -3.16
CA PHE A 55 1.01 5.10 -2.24
C PHE A 55 0.74 3.76 -2.93
N GLY A 56 1.65 2.80 -2.80
CA GLY A 56 1.52 1.52 -3.50
C GLY A 56 2.32 1.42 -4.79
N ALA A 57 3.20 2.38 -5.10
CA ALA A 57 4.03 2.37 -6.29
C ALA A 57 5.00 1.16 -6.36
N ALA A 58 5.49 0.71 -5.22
CA ALA A 58 6.28 -0.51 -5.06
C ALA A 58 5.91 -1.19 -3.74
N LEU A 59 6.02 -2.52 -3.74
CA LEU A 59 5.51 -3.39 -2.70
C LEU A 59 6.53 -4.48 -2.36
N ALA A 60 6.64 -4.81 -1.08
CA ALA A 60 7.32 -6.02 -0.62
C ALA A 60 6.48 -6.71 0.45
N LEU A 61 6.54 -8.04 0.46
CA LEU A 61 5.79 -8.88 1.38
C LEU A 61 6.67 -10.04 1.83
N ASP A 62 6.77 -10.23 3.15
CA ASP A 62 7.48 -11.35 3.76
C ASP A 62 6.74 -11.82 5.01
N GLY A 63 6.21 -13.05 4.96
CA GLY A 63 5.33 -13.59 5.99
C GLY A 63 4.15 -12.65 6.28
N GLY A 64 4.02 -12.24 7.55
CA GLY A 64 3.01 -11.28 8.01
C GLY A 64 3.41 -9.81 7.87
N THR A 65 4.52 -9.50 7.20
CA THR A 65 5.09 -8.15 7.10
C THR A 65 4.95 -7.60 5.68
N ALA A 66 4.43 -6.39 5.55
CA ALA A 66 4.30 -5.67 4.29
C ALA A 66 5.04 -4.33 4.34
N LEU A 67 5.71 -3.98 3.23
CA LEU A 67 6.24 -2.65 2.96
C LEU A 67 5.54 -2.08 1.73
N VAL A 68 5.11 -0.82 1.84
CA VAL A 68 4.45 -0.08 0.77
C VAL A 68 5.15 1.26 0.56
N SER A 69 5.63 1.54 -0.65
CA SER A 69 6.30 2.81 -0.93
C SER A 69 5.33 3.89 -1.42
N THR A 70 5.72 5.14 -1.18
CA THR A 70 5.19 6.35 -1.82
C THR A 70 6.38 7.10 -2.42
N PRO A 71 6.45 7.33 -3.73
CA PRO A 71 7.57 8.03 -4.33
C PRO A 71 7.49 9.54 -4.14
N HIS A 72 6.28 10.10 -3.98
CA HIS A 72 6.06 11.55 -4.08
C HIS A 72 5.62 12.29 -2.81
N PRO A 73 5.82 11.78 -1.57
CA PRO A 73 5.35 12.48 -0.39
C PRO A 73 6.07 13.83 -0.25
N THR A 74 5.32 14.84 0.19
CA THR A 74 5.89 16.13 0.61
C THR A 74 6.22 16.09 2.10
N ILE A 75 7.51 16.05 2.43
CA ILE A 75 7.99 15.93 3.80
C ILE A 75 8.66 17.24 4.22
N ASN A 76 8.13 17.90 5.25
CA ASN A 76 8.61 19.19 5.74
C ASN A 76 8.73 20.25 4.63
N GLY A 77 7.77 20.25 3.69
CA GLY A 77 7.75 21.18 2.55
C GLY A 77 8.64 20.80 1.37
N ASN A 78 9.36 19.67 1.44
CA ASN A 78 10.16 19.17 0.32
C ASN A 78 9.37 18.13 -0.46
N PRO A 79 9.07 18.35 -1.74
CA PRO A 79 8.36 17.36 -2.55
C PRO A 79 9.27 16.18 -2.93
N PHE A 80 8.65 15.07 -3.34
CA PHE A 80 9.33 13.91 -3.94
C PHE A 80 10.43 13.29 -3.09
N GLN A 81 10.28 13.32 -1.75
CA GLN A 81 11.32 12.78 -0.86
C GLN A 81 11.34 11.25 -0.82
N GLY A 82 10.27 10.61 -1.28
CA GLY A 82 10.07 9.17 -1.12
C GLY A 82 9.84 8.78 0.34
N ALA A 83 8.94 7.82 0.58
CA ALA A 83 8.80 7.17 1.88
C ALA A 83 8.34 5.72 1.70
N ALA A 84 8.43 4.95 2.78
CA ALA A 84 7.89 3.60 2.86
C ALA A 84 7.18 3.39 4.19
N TYR A 85 6.06 2.68 4.13
CA TYR A 85 5.23 2.36 5.28
C TYR A 85 5.29 0.87 5.55
N PHE A 86 5.45 0.56 6.83
CA PHE A 86 5.55 -0.80 7.33
C PHE A 86 4.23 -1.22 7.98
N TYR A 87 3.76 -2.41 7.62
CA TYR A 87 2.55 -2.99 8.17
C TYR A 87 2.83 -4.43 8.61
N THR A 88 2.20 -4.83 9.72
CA THR A 88 2.21 -6.21 10.20
C THR A 88 0.80 -6.71 10.34
N GLN A 89 0.60 -7.98 10.00
CA GLN A 89 -0.63 -8.70 10.31
C GLN A 89 -0.83 -8.74 11.83
N ALA A 90 -2.06 -8.46 12.26
CA ALA A 90 -2.43 -8.61 13.67
C ALA A 90 -2.35 -10.10 14.09
N PRO A 91 -1.99 -10.40 15.35
CA PRO A 91 -1.94 -11.77 15.86
C PRO A 91 -3.30 -12.46 15.89
#